data_AF-A0A8T4YJK9-F1
#
_entry.id   AF-A0A8T4YJK9-F1
#
_cell.length_a   1.000
_cell.length_b   1.000
_cell.length_c   1.000
_cell.angle_alpha   90.00
_cell.angle_beta   90.00
_cell.angle_gamma   90.00
#
_symmetry.space_group_name_H-M   'P 1'
#
loop_
_entity.id
_entity.type
_entity.pdbx_description
1 polymer ?
#
loop_
_entity_poly.entity_id
_entity_poly.type
_entity_poly.pdbx_seq_one_letter_code
_entity_poly.pdbx_strand_id
1 'polypeptide(L)'
;MTLPLDLLRFRRRKGIVVPLYADETKLSLAKTLISIFEDNLGKKYRELKESLDSCEDLGYDYKLVRGLGFMLEQRCKLGSKISLNPVEVRRAVFEEVGNRVLSRMY
;
A
#
# COMPACT_ATOMS: atom_id res chain seq x y z
N MET A 1 6.07 6.60 -13.56
CA MET A 1 6.13 5.97 -12.22
C MET A 1 7.49 6.26 -11.62
N THR A 2 7.54 6.71 -10.36
CA THR A 2 8.78 7.02 -9.63
C THR A 2 8.75 6.30 -8.29
N LEU A 3 9.81 5.55 -7.99
CA LEU A 3 9.95 4.86 -6.71
C LEU A 3 10.31 5.88 -5.60
N PRO A 4 9.65 5.83 -4.42
CA PRO A 4 9.99 6.72 -3.30
C PRO A 4 11.45 6.58 -2.86
N LEU A 5 12.05 7.70 -2.45
CA LEU A 5 13.45 7.76 -2.02
C LEU A 5 13.75 6.79 -0.87
N ASP A 6 12.82 6.65 0.08
CA ASP A 6 12.98 5.81 1.27
C ASP A 6 13.08 4.31 0.94
N LEU A 7 12.54 3.92 -0.23
CA LEU A 7 12.58 2.55 -0.74
C LEU A 7 13.80 2.28 -1.64
N LEU A 8 14.64 3.29 -1.90
CA LEU A 8 15.87 3.07 -2.66
C LEU A 8 16.83 2.17 -1.90
N ARG A 9 17.39 1.22 -2.65
CA ARG A 9 18.41 0.28 -2.19
C ARG A 9 19.74 0.66 -2.81
N PHE A 10 20.67 1.09 -1.97
CA PHE A 10 22.03 1.43 -2.36
C PHE A 10 22.99 1.18 -1.20
N ARG A 11 24.27 0.99 -1.53
CA ARG A 11 25.38 0.96 -0.59
C ARG A 11 26.22 2.20 -0.80
N ARG A 12 26.65 2.84 0.30
CA ARG A 12 27.62 3.93 0.25
C ARG A 12 28.96 3.43 0.81
N ARG A 13 30.04 3.57 0.03
CA ARG A 13 31.40 3.20 0.49
C ARG A 13 32.42 4.17 -0.12
N LYS A 14 33.28 4.75 0.73
CA LYS A 14 34.36 5.69 0.33
C LYS A 14 33.88 6.80 -0.62
N GLY A 15 32.73 7.42 -0.33
CA GLY A 15 32.16 8.50 -1.16
C GLY A 15 31.41 8.03 -2.41
N ILE A 16 31.45 6.74 -2.75
CA ILE A 16 30.76 6.17 -3.91
C ILE A 16 29.39 5.61 -3.48
N VAL A 17 28.34 5.92 -4.25
CA VAL A 17 27.01 5.34 -4.12
C VAL A 17 26.85 4.24 -5.16
N VAL A 18 26.58 3.02 -4.71
CA VAL A 18 26.39 1.84 -5.56
C VAL A 18 24.96 1.35 -5.39
N PRO A 19 24.10 1.43 -6.43
CA PRO A 19 22.76 0.87 -6.38
C PRO A 19 22.78 -0.63 -6.14
N LEU A 20 21.82 -1.13 -5.36
CA LEU A 20 21.63 -2.56 -5.11
C LEU A 20 20.44 -3.04 -5.95
N TYR A 21 20.74 -3.42 -7.19
CA TYR A 21 19.75 -3.99 -8.10
C TYR A 21 19.25 -5.36 -7.59
N ALA A 22 18.04 -5.73 -8.02
CA ALA A 22 17.55 -7.09 -7.87
C ALA A 22 18.17 -7.97 -8.97
N ASP A 23 18.41 -9.23 -8.64
CA ASP A 23 18.90 -10.26 -9.54
C ASP A 23 17.97 -11.49 -9.48
N GLU A 24 18.33 -12.55 -10.21
CA GLU A 24 17.54 -13.78 -10.29
C GLU A 24 17.35 -14.47 -8.92
N THR A 25 18.21 -14.22 -7.94
CA THR A 25 18.06 -14.78 -6.58
C THR A 25 16.80 -14.24 -5.88
N LYS A 26 16.22 -13.14 -6.37
CA LYS A 26 15.01 -12.51 -5.83
C LYS A 26 13.74 -12.96 -6.54
N LEU A 27 13.83 -13.89 -7.48
CA LEU A 27 12.70 -14.34 -8.28
C LEU A 27 11.64 -15.08 -7.46
N SER A 28 12.02 -15.81 -6.41
CA SER A 28 11.09 -16.43 -5.47
C SER A 28 10.22 -15.38 -4.78
N LEU A 29 10.83 -14.33 -4.22
CA LEU A 29 10.13 -13.20 -3.60
C LEU A 29 9.19 -12.52 -4.60
N ALA A 30 9.66 -12.26 -5.83
CA ALA A 30 8.83 -11.63 -6.84
C ALA A 30 7.57 -12.47 -7.17
N LYS A 31 7.72 -13.80 -7.28
CA LYS A 31 6.60 -14.73 -7.47
C LYS A 31 5.64 -14.72 -6.28
N THR A 32 6.15 -14.75 -5.06
CA THR A 32 5.35 -14.67 -3.83
C THR A 32 4.53 -13.38 -3.82
N LEU A 33 5.14 -12.23 -4.11
CA LEU A 33 4.42 -10.96 -4.17
C LEU A 33 3.34 -10.99 -5.24
N ILE A 34 3.63 -11.45 -6.46
CA ILE A 34 2.61 -11.56 -7.52
C ILE A 34 1.41 -12.40 -7.06
N SER A 35 1.67 -13.56 -6.45
CA SER A 35 0.60 -14.42 -5.90
C SER A 35 -0.24 -13.69 -4.86
N ILE A 36 0.38 -12.93 -3.95
CA ILE A 36 -0.35 -12.12 -2.95
C ILE A 36 -1.31 -11.14 -3.63
N PHE A 37 -0.92 -10.48 -4.72
CA PHE A 37 -1.81 -9.58 -5.45
C PHE A 37 -2.94 -10.32 -6.17
N GLU A 38 -2.64 -11.45 -6.80
CA GLU A 38 -3.64 -12.30 -7.49
C GLU A 38 -4.69 -12.82 -6.50
N ASP A 39 -4.24 -13.31 -5.34
CA ASP A 39 -5.10 -13.82 -4.27
C ASP A 39 -5.97 -12.73 -3.63
N ASN A 40 -5.65 -11.45 -3.83
CA ASN A 40 -6.38 -10.31 -3.29
C ASN A 40 -7.29 -9.61 -4.32
N LEU A 41 -7.44 -10.16 -5.52
CA LEU A 41 -8.41 -9.65 -6.49
C LEU A 41 -9.84 -9.71 -5.92
N GLY A 42 -10.55 -8.57 -6.00
CA GLY A 42 -11.92 -8.42 -5.50
C GLY A 42 -12.06 -8.30 -3.97
N LYS A 43 -10.98 -8.48 -3.21
CA LYS A 43 -10.94 -8.29 -1.76
C LYS A 43 -10.78 -6.81 -1.39
N LYS A 44 -10.91 -6.47 -0.10
CA LYS A 44 -10.64 -5.10 0.35
C LYS A 44 -9.16 -4.81 0.21
N TYR A 45 -8.81 -3.59 -0.20
CA TYR A 45 -7.42 -3.14 -0.29
C TYR A 45 -6.63 -3.28 1.02
N ARG A 46 -7.32 -3.23 2.18
CA ARG A 46 -6.68 -3.49 3.48
C ARG A 46 -6.14 -4.92 3.60
N GLU A 47 -6.83 -5.92 3.08
CA GLU A 47 -6.40 -7.32 3.16
C GLU A 47 -5.11 -7.56 2.34
N LEU A 48 -4.99 -6.87 1.20
CA LEU A 48 -3.74 -6.82 0.43
C LEU A 48 -2.60 -6.23 1.27
N LYS A 49 -2.84 -5.12 1.97
CA LYS A 49 -1.83 -4.48 2.83
C LYS A 49 -1.38 -5.39 3.96
N GLU A 50 -2.31 -6.03 4.67
CA GLU A 50 -2.00 -6.99 5.74
C GLU A 50 -1.18 -8.19 5.22
N SER A 51 -1.49 -8.65 4.00
CA SER A 51 -0.73 -9.74 3.35
C SER A 51 0.69 -9.32 2.98
N LEU A 52 0.88 -8.07 2.53
CA LEU A 52 2.19 -7.52 2.22
C LEU A 52 3.03 -7.29 3.48
N ASP A 53 2.43 -6.77 4.55
CA ASP A 53 3.09 -6.58 5.85
C ASP A 53 3.59 -7.94 6.38
N SER A 54 2.76 -8.98 6.31
CA SER A 54 3.14 -10.34 6.70
C SER A 54 4.30 -10.91 5.85
N CYS A 55 4.46 -10.47 4.60
CA CYS A 55 5.55 -10.90 3.73
C CYS A 55 6.89 -10.26 4.14
N GLU A 56 6.87 -9.06 4.71
CA GLU A 56 8.08 -8.40 5.23
C GLU A 56 8.70 -9.20 6.38
N ASP A 57 7.87 -9.88 7.16
CA ASP A 57 8.30 -10.68 8.32
C ASP A 57 9.01 -12.00 7.95
N LEU A 58 9.03 -12.37 6.67
CA LEU A 58 9.67 -13.62 6.17
C LEU A 58 11.21 -13.52 6.05
N GLY A 59 11.83 -12.48 6.61
CA GLY A 59 13.29 -12.30 6.61
C GLY A 59 13.88 -11.76 5.30
N TYR A 60 13.04 -11.27 4.39
CA TYR A 60 13.49 -10.57 3.19
C TYR A 60 13.96 -9.15 3.51
N ASP A 61 14.74 -8.56 2.60
CA ASP A 61 15.06 -7.13 2.65
C ASP A 61 13.77 -6.31 2.49
N TYR A 62 13.30 -5.70 3.59
CA TYR A 62 12.02 -4.97 3.62
C TYR A 62 11.94 -3.88 2.54
N LYS A 63 13.05 -3.24 2.15
CA LYS A 63 13.05 -2.24 1.07
C LYS A 63 12.76 -2.88 -0.28
N LEU A 64 13.23 -4.10 -0.50
CA LEU A 64 12.94 -4.85 -1.72
C LEU A 64 11.48 -5.28 -1.77
N VAL A 65 10.95 -5.79 -0.66
CA VAL A 65 9.54 -6.18 -0.53
C VAL A 65 8.64 -4.98 -0.84
N ARG A 66 8.83 -3.87 -0.11
CA ARG A 66 8.06 -2.63 -0.29
C ARG A 66 8.24 -2.03 -1.67
N GLY A 67 9.45 -2.04 -2.23
CA GLY A 67 9.71 -1.49 -3.55
C GLY A 67 8.99 -2.24 -4.67
N LEU A 68 9.05 -3.57 -4.65
CA LEU A 68 8.33 -4.41 -5.60
C LEU A 68 6.81 -4.33 -5.40
N GLY A 69 6.35 -4.38 -4.14
CA GLY A 69 4.93 -4.21 -3.79
C GLY A 69 4.38 -2.87 -4.27
N PHE A 70 5.10 -1.77 -4.05
CA PHE A 70 4.74 -0.45 -4.56
C PHE A 70 4.59 -0.45 -6.09
N MET A 71 5.52 -1.05 -6.83
CA MET A 71 5.43 -1.13 -8.29
C MET A 71 4.20 -1.90 -8.77
N LEU A 72 3.83 -2.98 -8.08
CA LEU A 72 2.64 -3.76 -8.38
C LEU A 72 1.36 -2.96 -8.05
N GLU A 73 1.30 -2.30 -6.90
CA GLU A 73 0.15 -1.45 -6.51
C GLU A 73 -0.14 -0.35 -7.52
N GLN A 74 0.91 0.28 -8.06
CA GLN A 74 0.75 1.34 -9.06
C GLN A 74 0.14 0.81 -10.38
N ARG A 75 0.11 -0.51 -10.60
CA ARG A 75 -0.55 -1.15 -11.75
C ARG A 75 -1.97 -1.64 -11.43
N CYS A 76 -2.38 -1.61 -10.16
CA CYS A 76 -3.71 -2.01 -9.76
C CYS A 76 -4.76 -0.95 -10.13
N LYS A 77 -5.96 -1.41 -10.47
CA LYS A 77 -7.15 -0.55 -10.59
C LYS A 77 -7.99 -0.73 -9.33
N LEU A 78 -8.05 0.32 -8.51
CA LEU A 78 -8.86 0.33 -7.30
C LEU A 78 -10.21 0.97 -7.61
N GLY A 79 -11.28 0.37 -7.07
CA GLY A 79 -12.65 0.87 -7.20
C GLY A 79 -13.34 0.96 -5.85
N SER A 80 -14.34 1.84 -5.78
CA SER A 80 -15.29 1.90 -4.66
C SER A 80 -16.53 1.08 -4.99
N LYS A 81 -17.05 0.31 -4.03
CA LYS A 81 -18.35 -0.38 -4.16
C LYS A 81 -19.54 0.58 -4.00
N ILE A 82 -19.31 1.79 -3.51
CA ILE A 82 -20.33 2.82 -3.29
C ILE A 82 -20.30 3.81 -4.46
N SER A 83 -21.48 4.09 -5.03
CA SER A 83 -21.68 5.07 -6.10
C SER A 83 -21.74 6.52 -5.60
N LEU A 84 -21.98 6.73 -4.31
CA LEU A 84 -22.03 8.04 -3.67
C LEU A 84 -20.62 8.57 -3.37
N ASN A 85 -20.47 9.90 -3.44
CA ASN A 85 -19.22 10.56 -3.04
C ASN A 85 -18.98 10.38 -1.53
N PRO A 86 -17.92 9.65 -1.10
CA PRO A 86 -17.71 9.37 0.31
C PRO A 86 -17.50 10.62 1.17
N VAL A 87 -17.02 11.73 0.60
CA VAL A 87 -16.81 12.99 1.31
C VAL A 87 -18.15 13.64 1.65
N GLU A 88 -19.10 13.64 0.71
CA GLU A 88 -20.43 14.21 0.90
C GLU A 88 -21.26 13.39 1.90
N VAL A 89 -21.21 12.06 1.77
CA VAL A 89 -21.87 11.15 2.72
C VAL A 89 -21.40 11.42 4.15
N ARG A 90 -20.08 11.49 4.36
CA ARG A 90 -19.54 11.77 5.71
C ARG A 90 -19.94 13.15 6.21
N ARG A 91 -19.93 14.17 5.34
CA ARG A 91 -20.33 15.54 5.70
C ARG A 91 -21.78 15.59 6.19
N ALA A 92 -22.71 15.03 5.42
CA ALA A 92 -24.13 15.01 5.79
C ALA A 92 -24.37 14.28 7.11
N VAL A 93 -23.69 13.14 7.33
CA VAL A 93 -23.78 12.40 8.60
C VAL A 93 -23.26 13.24 9.77
N PHE A 94 -22.11 13.89 9.62
CA PHE A 94 -21.53 14.68 10.71
C PHE A 94 -22.29 15.98 10.99
N GLU A 95 -22.81 16.66 9.97
CA GLU A 95 -23.68 17.83 10.14
C GLU A 95 -24.96 17.47 10.89
N GLU A 96 -25.62 16.37 10.52
CA GLU A 96 -26.82 15.89 11.20
C GLU A 96 -26.55 15.55 12.67
N VAL A 97 -25.43 14.89 12.98
CA VAL A 97 -25.02 14.62 14.36
C VAL A 97 -24.76 15.92 15.11
N GLY A 98 -24.07 16.89 14.50
CA GLY A 98 -23.81 18.20 15.09
C GLY A 98 -25.10 18.96 15.42
N ASN A 99 -26.06 18.99 14.50
CA ASN A 99 -27.36 19.62 14.70
C ASN A 99 -28.16 18.99 15.84
N ARG A 100 -28.15 17.65 15.95
CA ARG A 100 -28.80 16.92 17.06
C ARG A 100 -28.19 17.25 18.42
N VAL A 101 -26.87 17.43 18.47
CA VAL A 101 -26.19 17.83 19.71
C VAL A 101 -26.60 19.25 20.10
N LEU A 102 -26.60 20.20 19.15
CA LEU A 102 -27.02 21.58 19.40
C LEU A 102 -28.50 21.66 19.84
N SER A 103 -29.39 20.92 19.18
CA SER A 103 -30.81 20.82 19.53
C SER A 103 -31.09 20.21 20.91
N ARG A 104 -30.13 19.49 21.52
CA ARG A 104 -30.26 18.94 22.88
C ARG A 104 -29.65 19.84 23.96
N MET A 105 -28.85 20.82 23.55
CA MET A 105 -28.20 21.77 24.47
C MET A 105 -29.01 23.05 24.68
N TYR A 106 -29.99 23.31 23.82
CA TYR A 106 -31.02 24.35 23.96
C TYR A 106 -32.39 23.69 24.17
#